data_AF-A0A1G1J6R2-F1
#
_entry.id   AF-A0A1G1J6R2-F1
#
_cell.length_a   1.000
_cell.length_b   1.000
_cell.length_c   1.000
_cell.angle_alpha   90.00
_cell.angle_beta   90.00
_cell.angle_gamma   90.00
#
_symmetry.space_group_name_H-M   'P 1'
#
loop_
_entity.id
_entity.type
_entity.pdbx_description
1 polymer ?
#
loop_
_entity_poly.entity_id
_entity_poly.type
_entity_poly.pdbx_seq_one_letter_code
_entity_poly.pdbx_strand_id
1 'polypeptide(L)'
;MARFGRENETPFIELNKILNEIFLAAQMLGTHYWQRQGRVKMEGEEFKKHLEEMHKHESIFWFQGEKRDEIGPRVEKVIKQVEDITKSTLAEKEVWFKSIMGEK
;
A
#
# COMPACT_ATOMS: atom_id res chain seq x y z
N MET A 1 13.76 -12.41 -3.50
CA MET A 1 14.99 -11.67 -3.16
C MET A 1 16.26 -12.26 -3.75
N ALA A 2 16.51 -13.58 -3.69
CA ALA A 2 17.78 -14.18 -4.12
C ALA A 2 18.27 -13.83 -5.55
N ARG A 3 17.37 -13.41 -6.46
CA ARG A 3 17.71 -13.02 -7.84
C ARG A 3 17.82 -11.52 -8.09
N PHE A 4 17.26 -10.69 -7.20
CA PHE A 4 17.24 -9.23 -7.33
C PHE A 4 18.14 -8.54 -6.29
N GLY A 5 18.78 -9.28 -5.38
CA GLY A 5 19.50 -8.70 -4.27
C GLY A 5 18.59 -8.27 -3.12
N ARG A 6 19.18 -8.06 -1.95
CA ARG A 6 18.46 -7.68 -0.72
C ARG A 6 18.12 -6.19 -0.70
N GLU A 7 18.96 -5.39 -1.34
CA GLU A 7 18.81 -3.95 -1.56
C GLU A 7 17.50 -3.58 -2.28
N ASN A 8 16.96 -4.50 -3.08
CA ASN A 8 15.74 -4.31 -3.86
C ASN A 8 14.47 -4.78 -3.14
N GLU A 9 14.54 -5.06 -1.83
CA GLU A 9 13.39 -5.53 -1.05
C GLU A 9 12.39 -4.44 -0.66
N THR A 10 12.86 -3.20 -0.64
CA THR A 10 12.11 -2.00 -0.19
C THR A 10 10.68 -1.88 -0.75
N PRO A 11 10.42 -1.98 -2.07
CA PRO A 11 9.06 -1.85 -2.59
C PRO A 11 8.11 -2.94 -2.08
N PHE A 12 8.61 -4.15 -1.82
CA PHE A 12 7.80 -5.24 -1.29
C PHE A 12 7.50 -5.06 0.20
N ILE A 13 8.45 -4.52 0.96
CA ILE A 13 8.21 -4.13 2.36
C ILE A 13 7.12 -3.06 2.43
N GLU A 14 7.20 -2.04 1.56
CA GLU A 14 6.21 -0.97 1.52
C GLU A 14 4.83 -1.48 1.09
N LEU A 15 4.77 -2.35 0.07
CA LEU A 15 3.51 -2.98 -0.34
C LEU A 15 2.86 -3.76 0.80
N ASN A 16 3.65 -4.52 1.57
CA ASN A 16 3.13 -5.25 2.73
C ASN A 16 2.59 -4.32 3.81
N LYS A 17 3.22 -3.16 4.03
CA LYS A 17 2.68 -2.14 4.96
C LYS A 17 1.34 -1.61 4.49
N ILE A 18 1.23 -1.25 3.21
CA ILE A 18 -0.03 -0.79 2.60
C ILE A 18 -1.14 -1.83 2.81
N LEU A 19 -0.87 -3.10 2.51
CA LEU A 19 -1.84 -4.18 2.71
C LEU A 19 -2.25 -4.33 4.17
N ASN A 20 -1.29 -4.30 5.10
CA ASN A 20 -1.57 -4.39 6.52
C ASN A 20 -2.42 -3.21 7.02
N GLU A 21 -2.16 -1.99 6.55
CA GLU A 21 -2.97 -0.81 6.88
C GLU A 21 -4.42 -0.97 6.42
N ILE A 22 -4.63 -1.45 5.19
CA ILE A 22 -5.97 -1.71 4.64
C ILE A 22 -6.68 -2.80 5.47
N PHE A 23 -6.00 -3.90 5.78
CA PHE A 23 -6.59 -4.98 6.57
C PHE A 23 -6.93 -4.55 8.00
N LEU A 24 -6.06 -3.77 8.64
CA LEU A 24 -6.32 -3.22 9.97
C LEU A 24 -7.52 -2.26 9.93
N ALA A 25 -7.59 -1.38 8.93
CA ALA A 25 -8.74 -0.49 8.76
C ALA A 25 -10.04 -1.29 8.55
N ALA A 26 -10.04 -2.28 7.67
CA ALA A 26 -11.18 -3.15 7.42
C ALA A 26 -11.62 -3.90 8.68
N GLN A 27 -10.67 -4.45 9.45
CA GLN A 27 -10.95 -5.14 10.70
C GLN A 27 -11.58 -4.18 11.72
N MET A 28 -11.00 -3.00 11.92
CA MET A 28 -11.52 -2.01 12.86
C MET A 28 -12.94 -1.56 12.49
N LEU A 29 -13.19 -1.31 11.20
CA LEU A 29 -14.52 -0.95 10.71
C LEU A 29 -15.53 -2.06 10.95
N GLY A 30 -15.22 -3.28 10.52
CA GLY A 30 -16.13 -4.42 10.58
C GLY A 30 -16.40 -4.93 11.99
N THR A 31 -15.43 -4.83 12.90
CA THR A 31 -15.54 -5.38 14.27
C THR A 31 -15.94 -4.35 15.32
N HIS A 32 -15.51 -3.09 15.16
CA HIS A 32 -15.72 -2.06 16.18
C HIS A 32 -16.67 -0.96 15.72
N TYR A 33 -16.34 -0.24 14.65
CA TYR A 33 -17.04 1.00 14.33
C TYR A 33 -18.45 0.74 13.77
N TRP A 34 -18.58 -0.03 12.69
CA TRP A 34 -19.88 -0.29 12.07
C TRP A 34 -20.82 -1.11 12.95
N GLN A 35 -20.29 -1.99 13.82
CA GLN A 35 -21.13 -2.77 14.75
C GLN A 35 -21.73 -1.91 15.86
N ARG A 36 -21.02 -0.87 16.31
CA ARG A 36 -21.49 0.04 17.36
C ARG A 36 -22.43 1.10 16.81
N GLN A 37 -22.25 1.48 15.53
CA GLN A 37 -23.04 2.52 14.87
C GLN A 37 -24.55 2.19 14.92
N GLY A 38 -25.35 3.11 15.47
CA GLY A 38 -26.80 2.95 15.64
C GLY A 38 -27.25 1.91 16.67
N ARG A 39 -26.33 1.11 17.24
CA ARG A 39 -26.66 0.08 18.26
C ARG A 39 -26.29 0.51 19.68
N VAL A 40 -25.22 1.28 19.82
CA VAL A 40 -24.78 1.82 21.10
C VAL A 40 -25.20 3.29 21.16
N LYS A 41 -25.91 3.67 22.22
CA LYS A 41 -26.21 5.08 22.48
C LYS A 41 -24.91 5.80 22.86
N MET A 42 -24.48 6.71 22.02
CA MET A 42 -23.34 7.59 22.25
C MET A 42 -23.85 9.03 22.23
N GLU A 43 -23.43 9.84 23.19
CA GLU A 43 -23.89 11.22 23.33
C GLU A 43 -22.76 12.21 22.99
N GLY A 44 -23.14 13.33 22.38
CA GLY A 44 -22.27 14.51 22.16
C GLY A 44 -20.85 14.19 21.67
N GLU A 45 -19.88 14.32 22.56
CA GLU A 45 -18.45 14.24 22.27
C GLU A 45 -17.98 12.80 21.95
N GLU A 46 -18.56 11.79 22.60
CA GLU A 46 -18.24 10.39 22.31
C GLU A 46 -18.64 10.03 20.87
N PHE A 47 -19.83 10.47 20.45
CA PHE A 47 -20.32 10.23 19.10
C PHE A 47 -19.45 10.93 18.04
N LYS A 48 -19.04 12.18 18.32
CA LYS A 48 -18.14 12.92 17.43
C LYS A 48 -16.80 12.19 17.25
N LYS A 49 -16.18 11.77 18.35
CA LYS A 49 -14.92 11.01 18.32
C LYS A 49 -15.08 9.69 17.58
N HIS A 50 -16.18 8.98 17.81
CA HIS A 50 -16.50 7.73 17.10
C HIS A 50 -16.56 7.95 15.59
N LEU A 51 -17.26 8.99 15.12
CA LEU A 51 -17.33 9.32 13.70
C LEU A 51 -15.97 9.72 13.12
N GLU A 52 -15.19 10.52 13.83
CA GLU A 52 -13.85 10.93 13.39
C GLU A 52 -12.92 9.72 13.19
N GLU A 53 -12.89 8.81 14.16
CA GLU A 53 -12.09 7.59 14.06
C GLU A 53 -12.61 6.62 12.98
N MET A 54 -13.93 6.49 12.85
CA MET A 54 -14.55 5.67 11.79
C MET A 54 -14.16 6.21 10.41
N HIS A 55 -14.34 7.51 10.17
CA HIS A 55 -14.01 8.14 8.89
C HIS A 55 -12.52 8.02 8.55
N LYS A 56 -11.63 8.06 9.56
CA LYS A 56 -10.19 7.82 9.37
C LYS A 56 -9.90 6.43 8.83
N HIS A 57 -10.59 5.40 9.33
CA HIS A 57 -10.43 4.05 8.78
C HIS A 57 -11.10 3.92 7.41
N GLU A 58 -12.24 4.57 7.19
CA GLU A 58 -12.91 4.59 5.90
C GLU A 58 -12.08 5.27 4.82
N SER A 59 -11.30 6.30 5.13
CA SER A 59 -10.41 6.96 4.14
C SER A 59 -9.25 6.06 3.69
N ILE A 60 -8.87 5.07 4.50
CA ILE A 60 -7.83 4.08 4.15
C ILE A 60 -8.47 2.92 3.36
N PHE A 61 -9.66 2.47 3.76
CA PHE A 61 -10.31 1.30 3.19
C PHE A 61 -11.08 1.59 1.89
N TRP A 62 -11.73 2.75 1.80
CA TRP A 62 -12.52 3.16 0.64
C TRP A 62 -11.80 4.25 -0.15
N PHE A 63 -11.87 4.15 -1.48
CA PHE A 63 -11.51 5.26 -2.35
C PHE A 63 -12.56 6.36 -2.25
N GLN A 64 -12.21 7.47 -1.60
CA GLN A 64 -13.08 8.65 -1.41
C GLN A 64 -12.78 9.77 -2.42
N GLY A 65 -12.10 9.45 -3.52
CA GLY A 65 -11.67 10.39 -4.55
C GLY A 65 -10.20 10.81 -4.41
N GLU A 66 -9.63 11.27 -5.52
CA GLU A 66 -8.18 11.50 -5.66
C GLU A 66 -7.57 12.42 -4.60
N LYS A 67 -8.30 13.45 -4.16
CA LYS A 67 -7.80 14.43 -3.17
C LYS A 67 -7.69 13.86 -1.74
N ARG A 68 -8.30 12.71 -1.48
CA ARG A 68 -8.34 12.06 -0.16
C ARG A 68 -7.72 10.67 -0.17
N ASP A 69 -7.18 10.24 -1.31
CA ASP A 69 -6.58 8.93 -1.47
C ASP A 69 -5.10 8.96 -1.04
N GLU A 70 -4.84 8.41 0.13
CA GLU A 70 -3.47 8.27 0.65
C GLU A 70 -2.79 6.97 0.17
N ILE A 71 -3.55 5.98 -0.31
CA ILE A 71 -3.06 4.66 -0.69
C ILE A 71 -2.60 4.66 -2.14
N GLY A 72 -3.39 5.21 -3.07
CA GLY A 72 -3.11 5.22 -4.50
C GLY A 72 -1.70 5.75 -4.84
N PRO A 73 -1.31 6.96 -4.40
CA PRO A 73 0.03 7.49 -4.67
C PRO A 73 1.17 6.62 -4.14
N ARG A 74 0.96 5.92 -3.01
CA ARG A 74 1.95 5.01 -2.43
C ARG A 74 2.09 3.74 -3.26
N VAL A 75 0.98 3.16 -3.72
CA VAL A 75 0.98 2.00 -4.61
C VAL A 75 1.66 2.34 -5.94
N GLU A 76 1.37 3.50 -6.52
CA GLU A 76 2.01 3.96 -7.76
C GLU A 76 3.52 4.09 -7.61
N LYS A 77 3.97 4.63 -6.47
CA LYS A 77 5.40 4.70 -6.15
C LYS A 77 6.04 3.32 -6.04
N VAL A 78 5.37 2.35 -5.42
CA VAL A 78 5.83 0.96 -5.34
C VAL A 78 5.95 0.34 -6.73
N ILE A 79 4.93 0.52 -7.59
CA ILE A 79 4.94 0.04 -8.97
C ILE A 79 6.16 0.58 -9.71
N LYS A 80 6.37 1.90 -9.67
CA LYS A 80 7.52 2.55 -10.31
C LYS A 80 8.86 2.00 -9.82
N GLN A 81 9.00 1.77 -8.51
CA GLN A 81 10.23 1.18 -7.95
C GLN A 81 10.48 -0.24 -8.49
N VAL A 82 9.43 -1.07 -8.57
CA VAL A 82 9.54 -2.43 -9.13
C VAL A 82 9.89 -2.38 -10.62
N GLU A 83 9.28 -1.47 -11.38
CA GLU A 83 9.64 -1.27 -12.78
C GLU A 83 11.10 -0.86 -12.97
N ASP A 84 11.60 0.06 -12.14
CA ASP A 84 12.99 0.52 -12.23
C ASP A 84 13.98 -0.63 -11.93
N ILE A 85 13.70 -1.44 -10.90
CA ILE A 85 14.49 -2.64 -10.55
C ILE A 85 14.48 -3.67 -11.67
N THR A 86 13.32 -3.91 -12.29
CA THR A 86 13.21 -4.90 -13.36
C THR A 86 13.87 -4.42 -14.64
N LYS A 87 13.74 -3.13 -14.99
CA LYS A 87 14.44 -2.51 -16.13
C LYS A 87 15.96 -2.60 -15.98
N SER A 88 16.51 -2.28 -14.81
CA SER A 88 17.96 -2.36 -14.59
C SER A 88 18.47 -3.81 -14.71
N THR A 89 17.78 -4.76 -14.09
CA THR A 89 18.15 -6.19 -14.14
C THR A 89 18.09 -6.75 -15.57
N LEU A 90 17.14 -6.29 -16.40
CA LEU A 90 17.04 -6.70 -17.80
C LEU A 90 18.17 -6.10 -18.64
N ALA A 91 18.49 -4.82 -18.46
CA ALA A 91 19.58 -4.16 -19.17
C ALA A 91 20.94 -4.79 -18.85
N GLU A 92 21.22 -5.13 -17.59
CA GLU A 92 22.43 -5.85 -17.19
C GLU A 92 22.59 -7.19 -17.92
N LYS A 93 21.49 -7.93 -18.07
CA LYS A 93 21.49 -9.20 -18.80
C LYS A 93 21.80 -9.00 -20.27
N GLU A 94 21.18 -8.02 -20.92
CA GLU A 94 21.47 -7.75 -22.34
C GLU A 94 22.94 -7.42 -22.59
N VAL A 95 23.55 -6.62 -21.70
CA VAL A 95 24.99 -6.30 -21.77
C VAL A 95 25.84 -7.57 -21.58
N TRP A 96 25.52 -8.38 -20.58
CA TRP A 96 26.22 -9.64 -20.31
C TRP A 96 26.09 -10.63 -21.47
N PHE A 97 24.89 -10.78 -22.05
CA PHE A 97 24.65 -11.64 -23.21
C PHE A 97 25.42 -11.16 -24.45
N LYS A 98 25.41 -9.86 -24.76
CA LYS A 98 26.20 -9.30 -25.87
C LYS A 98 27.70 -9.52 -25.66
N SER A 99 28.19 -9.35 -24.43
CA SER A 99 29.59 -9.62 -24.07
C SER A 99 30.01 -11.08 -24.26
N ILE A 100 29.09 -12.04 -24.08
CA ILE A 100 29.36 -13.47 -24.27
C ILE A 100 29.22 -13.87 -25.75
N MET A 101 28.27 -13.27 -26.46
CA MET A 101 27.98 -13.60 -27.86
C MET A 101 28.93 -12.90 -28.85
N GLY A 102 29.80 -11.99 -28.39
CA GLY A 102 30.81 -11.34 -29.23
C GLY A 102 30.25 -10.32 -30.22
N GLU A 103 28.98 -9.93 -30.08
CA GLU A 103 28.38 -8.84 -30.83
C GLU A 103 28.84 -7.52 -30.21
N LYS A 104 29.70 -6.79 -30.93
CA LYS A 104 30.13 -5.43 -30.60
C LYS A 104 28.97 -4.44 -30.70
#